data_AF-A0A072P3D4-F1
#
_entry.id   AF-A0A072P3D4-F1
#
_cell.length_a   1.000
_cell.length_b   1.000
_cell.length_c   1.000
_cell.angle_alpha   90.00
_cell.angle_beta   90.00
_cell.angle_gamma   90.00
#
_symmetry.space_group_name_H-M   'P 1'
#
loop_
_entity.id
_entity.type
_entity.pdbx_description
1 polymer ?
#
loop_
_entity_poly.entity_id
_entity_poly.type
_entity_poly.pdbx_seq_one_letter_code
_entity_poly.pdbx_strand_id
1 'polypeptide(L)'
;MRRQYLGEGRDLVLVRGTKFNMGTMLNCAITAGAHPVGHWGACHASPQDANGPLTGDINISVHMPRYAYPFGITVTINGERFFDEGEHNFSHTYAKIGKKIGDQPGAKAFQIFDQTTLKLLPKRYETAKPIEAESIQELAIKMGVDFMGLQKTINSFNATCSDDSSAFEPTKLDGLCTKPSENLRYSKSNWALKIEQKPFVAYAIACGITFTYGGIATDVTA
;
A
#
# COMPACT_ATOMS: atom_id res chain seq x y z
N MET A 1 17.25 -16.59 -0.84
CA MET A 1 17.16 -15.72 -2.05
C MET A 1 16.54 -14.36 -1.76
N ARG A 2 15.27 -14.24 -1.33
CA ARG A 2 14.63 -12.91 -1.15
C ARG A 2 15.42 -11.96 -0.24
N ARG A 3 15.76 -12.37 0.99
CA ARG A 3 16.59 -11.57 1.90
C ARG A 3 17.96 -11.21 1.31
N GLN A 4 18.59 -12.16 0.63
CA GLN A 4 19.92 -11.99 0.02
C GLN A 4 19.92 -10.93 -1.09
N TYR A 5 18.91 -10.93 -1.95
CA TYR A 5 18.89 -10.06 -3.14
C TYR A 5 18.05 -8.80 -2.94
N LEU A 6 16.85 -8.90 -2.35
CA LEU A 6 15.92 -7.78 -2.19
C LEU A 6 16.19 -6.94 -0.92
N GLY A 7 17.06 -7.42 -0.03
CA GLY A 7 17.41 -6.78 1.23
C GLY A 7 16.71 -7.38 2.46
N GLU A 8 17.09 -6.86 3.62
CA GLU A 8 16.61 -7.32 4.92
C GLU A 8 15.08 -7.22 5.07
N GLY A 9 14.48 -8.17 5.78
CA GLY A 9 13.04 -8.25 6.03
C GLY A 9 12.18 -8.73 4.84
N ARG A 10 12.72 -8.79 3.62
CA ARG A 10 11.97 -9.20 2.40
C ARG A 10 11.57 -10.67 2.37
N ASP A 11 12.18 -11.50 3.20
CA ASP A 11 11.83 -12.89 3.45
C ASP A 11 10.53 -13.04 4.27
N LEU A 12 10.20 -12.04 5.10
CA LEU A 12 9.00 -12.02 5.95
C LEU A 12 7.77 -11.41 5.27
N VAL A 13 7.96 -10.78 4.11
CA VAL A 13 6.90 -10.16 3.32
C VAL A 13 6.02 -11.21 2.65
N LEU A 14 4.72 -10.91 2.52
CA LEU A 14 3.76 -11.77 1.81
C LEU A 14 4.17 -11.94 0.35
N VAL A 15 3.92 -13.12 -0.22
CA VAL A 15 4.02 -13.36 -1.66
C VAL A 15 2.65 -13.68 -2.22
N ARG A 16 2.28 -13.00 -3.31
CA ARG A 16 1.02 -13.27 -4.02
C ARG A 16 1.09 -14.53 -4.86
N GLY A 17 2.32 -14.90 -5.26
CA GLY A 17 2.59 -16.13 -5.99
C GLY A 17 2.53 -17.37 -5.11
N THR A 18 2.56 -18.54 -5.74
CA THR A 18 2.51 -19.84 -5.06
C THR A 18 3.72 -20.08 -4.15
N LYS A 19 3.51 -20.87 -3.07
CA LYS A 19 4.57 -21.37 -2.19
C LYS A 19 5.65 -22.21 -2.90
N PHE A 20 5.37 -22.69 -4.11
CA PHE A 20 6.28 -23.55 -4.87
C PHE A 20 7.36 -22.77 -5.66
N ASN A 21 7.20 -21.46 -5.84
CA ASN A 21 8.17 -20.64 -6.59
C ASN A 21 9.37 -20.26 -5.71
N MET A 22 10.19 -21.26 -5.38
CA MET A 22 11.33 -21.12 -4.46
C MET A 22 12.65 -20.74 -5.14
N GLY A 23 12.66 -20.54 -6.47
CA GLY A 23 13.86 -20.24 -7.24
C GLY A 23 14.78 -21.46 -7.47
N THR A 24 14.30 -22.67 -7.19
CA THR A 24 15.09 -23.91 -7.34
C THR A 24 15.63 -24.06 -8.75
N MET A 25 14.77 -24.02 -9.77
CA MET A 25 15.21 -24.17 -11.16
C MET A 25 16.05 -22.98 -11.65
N LEU A 26 15.80 -21.78 -11.11
CA LEU A 26 16.61 -20.59 -11.39
C LEU A 26 18.05 -20.79 -10.89
N ASN A 27 18.23 -21.28 -9.66
CA ASN A 27 19.56 -21.59 -9.11
C ASN A 27 20.23 -22.75 -9.85
N CYS A 28 19.48 -23.80 -10.21
CA CYS A 28 20.01 -24.91 -11.01
C CYS A 28 20.54 -24.42 -12.36
N ALA A 29 19.78 -23.59 -13.07
CA ALA A 29 20.20 -23.02 -14.35
C ALA A 29 21.48 -22.18 -14.21
N ILE A 30 21.53 -21.29 -13.21
CA ILE A 30 22.72 -20.46 -12.95
C ILE A 30 23.93 -21.33 -12.60
N THR A 31 23.75 -22.37 -11.79
CA THR A 31 24.81 -23.34 -11.43
C THR A 31 25.32 -24.11 -12.66
N ALA A 32 24.43 -24.40 -13.61
CA ALA A 32 24.78 -25.04 -14.88
C ALA A 32 25.42 -24.08 -15.92
N GLY A 33 25.63 -22.80 -15.58
CA GLY A 33 26.29 -21.82 -16.42
C GLY A 33 25.35 -20.85 -17.15
N ALA A 34 24.04 -20.88 -16.90
CA ALA A 34 23.12 -19.89 -17.46
C ALA A 34 23.47 -18.47 -16.96
N HIS A 35 23.44 -17.48 -17.84
CA HIS A 35 23.81 -16.11 -17.51
C HIS A 35 22.71 -15.40 -16.71
N PRO A 36 22.94 -15.02 -15.44
CA PRO A 36 21.97 -14.27 -14.65
C PRO A 36 21.89 -12.82 -15.15
N VAL A 37 20.68 -12.30 -15.34
CA VAL A 37 20.42 -10.94 -15.84
C VAL A 37 19.23 -10.31 -15.11
N GLY A 38 19.04 -9.00 -15.31
CA GLY A 38 17.93 -8.25 -14.73
C GLY A 38 18.24 -7.63 -13.37
N HIS A 39 17.22 -7.05 -12.73
CA HIS A 39 17.38 -6.28 -11.48
C HIS A 39 17.07 -7.15 -10.26
N TRP A 40 18.09 -7.79 -9.71
CA TRP A 40 17.97 -8.68 -8.54
C TRP A 40 17.62 -7.96 -7.23
N GLY A 41 18.01 -6.69 -7.10
CA GLY A 41 17.70 -5.81 -5.97
C GLY A 41 16.30 -5.23 -5.94
N ALA A 42 15.45 -5.53 -6.93
CA ALA A 42 14.11 -5.00 -7.01
C ALA A 42 13.08 -6.05 -7.41
N CYS A 43 11.84 -5.77 -7.04
CA CYS A 43 10.69 -6.60 -7.35
C CYS A 43 9.46 -5.75 -7.60
N HIS A 44 8.46 -6.37 -8.20
CA HIS A 44 7.13 -5.83 -8.27
C HIS A 44 6.40 -6.20 -6.98
N ALA A 45 6.00 -5.19 -6.21
CA ALA A 45 5.28 -5.37 -4.95
C ALA A 45 4.07 -4.44 -4.90
N SER A 46 2.99 -4.85 -4.23
CA SER A 46 1.79 -4.04 -4.15
C SER A 46 1.14 -4.09 -2.76
N PRO A 47 0.30 -3.10 -2.39
CA PRO A 47 -0.44 -3.13 -1.13
C PRO A 47 -1.40 -4.32 -1.06
N GLN A 48 -1.25 -5.16 -0.04
CA GLN A 48 -2.12 -6.31 0.25
C GLN A 48 -2.74 -6.17 1.63
N ASP A 49 -3.79 -6.95 1.89
CA ASP A 49 -4.28 -7.17 3.25
C ASP A 49 -3.17 -7.72 4.15
N ALA A 50 -2.92 -7.04 5.28
CA ALA A 50 -1.90 -7.47 6.23
C ALA A 50 -2.23 -8.80 6.94
N ASN A 51 -3.51 -9.20 6.96
CA ASN A 51 -3.97 -10.44 7.58
C ASN A 51 -4.09 -11.60 6.57
N GLY A 52 -3.66 -11.39 5.32
CA GLY A 52 -3.67 -12.43 4.29
C GLY A 52 -2.65 -13.55 4.54
N PRO A 53 -2.78 -14.69 3.84
CA PRO A 53 -1.80 -15.76 3.92
C PRO A 53 -0.42 -15.32 3.43
N LEU A 54 0.65 -15.89 3.99
CA LEU A 54 2.03 -15.56 3.62
C LEU A 54 2.37 -15.89 2.15
N THR A 55 1.68 -16.87 1.57
CA THR A 55 1.84 -17.31 0.18
C THR A 55 0.50 -17.33 -0.53
N GLY A 56 0.51 -17.21 -1.85
CA GLY A 56 -0.69 -17.17 -2.66
C GLY A 56 -1.63 -18.35 -2.45
N ASP A 57 -2.91 -18.03 -2.35
CA ASP A 57 -4.04 -18.95 -2.31
C ASP A 57 -5.04 -18.50 -3.38
N ILE A 58 -5.42 -19.41 -4.29
CA ILE A 58 -6.26 -19.08 -5.45
C ILE A 58 -7.62 -18.49 -5.05
N ASN A 59 -8.16 -18.88 -3.89
CA ASN A 59 -9.46 -18.43 -3.42
C ASN A 59 -9.39 -17.10 -2.66
N ILE A 60 -8.21 -16.71 -2.16
CA ILE A 60 -8.03 -15.54 -1.29
C ILE A 60 -7.28 -14.42 -2.02
N SER A 61 -6.22 -14.75 -2.76
CA SER A 61 -5.27 -13.78 -3.33
C SER A 61 -5.86 -12.82 -4.34
N VAL A 62 -7.00 -13.15 -4.97
CA VAL A 62 -7.74 -12.23 -5.85
C VAL A 62 -8.39 -11.08 -5.06
N HIS A 63 -8.72 -11.32 -3.79
CA HIS A 63 -9.39 -10.36 -2.91
C HIS A 63 -8.43 -9.55 -2.02
N MET A 64 -7.20 -10.01 -1.85
CA MET A 64 -6.18 -9.34 -1.00
C MET A 64 -5.75 -7.93 -1.41
N PRO A 65 -5.74 -7.51 -2.70
CA PRO A 65 -5.23 -6.19 -3.05
C PRO A 65 -5.98 -5.03 -2.38
N ARG A 66 -5.23 -4.03 -1.88
CA ARG A 66 -5.76 -2.85 -1.17
C ARG A 66 -5.40 -1.56 -1.91
N TYR A 67 -6.05 -1.33 -3.05
CA TYR A 67 -5.73 -0.25 -4.00
C TYR A 67 -6.56 1.01 -3.85
N ALA A 68 -7.42 1.10 -2.84
CA ALA A 68 -8.30 2.25 -2.63
C ALA A 68 -7.63 3.39 -1.84
N TYR A 69 -6.31 3.36 -1.63
CA TYR A 69 -5.56 4.45 -1.00
C TYR A 69 -5.83 5.85 -1.60
N PRO A 70 -6.19 6.05 -2.89
CA PRO A 70 -6.54 7.38 -3.37
C PRO A 70 -7.74 8.01 -2.66
N PHE A 71 -8.64 7.21 -2.09
CA PHE A 71 -9.86 7.69 -1.43
C PHE A 71 -9.71 7.91 0.09
N GLY A 72 -8.50 7.80 0.63
CA GLY A 72 -8.20 8.05 2.03
C GLY A 72 -6.78 8.57 2.22
N ILE A 73 -6.21 8.31 3.39
CA ILE A 73 -4.78 8.50 3.66
C ILE A 73 -4.14 7.19 4.10
N THR A 74 -2.83 7.05 3.90
CA THR A 74 -2.06 5.90 4.38
C THR A 74 -1.00 6.36 5.38
N VAL A 75 -1.02 5.76 6.56
CA VAL A 75 -0.11 6.12 7.66
C VAL A 75 0.78 4.96 8.08
N THR A 76 1.97 5.29 8.58
CA THR A 76 2.90 4.34 9.21
C THR A 76 2.43 3.97 10.63
N ILE A 77 3.17 3.08 11.29
CA ILE A 77 2.96 2.79 12.72
C ILE A 77 3.14 4.01 13.65
N ASN A 78 3.85 5.04 13.17
CA ASN A 78 4.05 6.30 13.89
C ASN A 78 2.93 7.32 13.57
N GLY A 79 1.91 6.94 12.79
CA GLY A 79 0.79 7.82 12.43
C GLY A 79 1.13 8.85 11.36
N GLU A 80 2.24 8.69 10.63
CA GLU A 80 2.71 9.65 9.63
C GLU A 80 2.38 9.20 8.21
N ARG A 81 1.99 10.13 7.33
CA ARG A 81 1.95 9.89 5.87
C ARG A 81 3.37 9.80 5.30
N PHE A 82 3.55 9.02 4.24
CA PHE A 82 4.87 8.75 3.62
C PHE A 82 4.90 8.78 2.08
N PHE A 83 3.78 9.16 1.45
CA PHE A 83 3.64 9.37 0.02
C PHE A 83 2.37 10.19 -0.31
N ASP A 84 2.27 10.60 -1.58
CA ASP A 84 1.06 11.20 -2.15
C ASP A 84 0.13 10.09 -2.65
N GLU A 85 -0.97 9.83 -1.93
CA GLU A 85 -1.96 8.83 -2.30
C GLU A 85 -2.77 9.22 -3.56
N GLY A 86 -2.78 10.51 -3.91
CA GLY A 86 -3.46 11.08 -5.08
C GLY A 86 -2.50 11.38 -6.25
N GLU A 87 -1.27 10.87 -6.25
CA GLU A 87 -0.27 11.11 -7.29
C GLU A 87 -0.81 10.74 -8.69
N HIS A 88 -1.51 9.62 -8.79
CA HIS A 88 -2.16 9.15 -10.01
C HIS A 88 -3.21 8.06 -9.69
N ASN A 89 -3.95 7.59 -10.69
CA ASN A 89 -4.76 6.37 -10.57
C ASN A 89 -3.91 5.21 -10.02
N PHE A 90 -4.51 4.40 -9.14
CA PHE A 90 -3.82 3.31 -8.47
C PHE A 90 -3.07 2.38 -9.42
N SER A 91 -3.60 2.15 -10.63
CA SER A 91 -3.01 1.27 -11.66
C SER A 91 -1.62 1.71 -12.13
N HIS A 92 -1.23 2.96 -11.90
CA HIS A 92 0.08 3.48 -12.27
C HIS A 92 1.04 3.57 -11.08
N THR A 93 0.55 3.51 -9.84
CA THR A 93 1.33 3.78 -8.63
C THR A 93 1.45 2.59 -7.69
N TYR A 94 0.62 1.56 -7.84
CA TYR A 94 0.52 0.45 -6.89
C TYR A 94 1.86 -0.28 -6.68
N ALA A 95 2.66 -0.44 -7.73
CA ALA A 95 3.98 -1.08 -7.65
C ALA A 95 4.96 -0.28 -6.77
N LYS A 96 5.00 1.04 -6.97
CA LYS A 96 5.83 1.98 -6.20
C LYS A 96 5.38 2.03 -4.73
N ILE A 97 4.08 2.03 -4.49
CA ILE A 97 3.51 2.11 -3.13
C ILE A 97 3.73 0.80 -2.37
N GLY A 98 3.59 -0.35 -3.01
CA GLY A 98 3.94 -1.63 -2.40
C GLY A 98 5.39 -1.68 -1.92
N LYS A 99 6.33 -1.16 -2.73
CA LYS A 99 7.72 -0.99 -2.29
C LYS A 99 7.83 -0.09 -1.07
N LYS A 100 7.23 1.11 -1.09
CA LYS A 100 7.27 2.07 0.02
C LYS A 100 6.72 1.49 1.33
N ILE A 101 5.66 0.68 1.26
CA ILE A 101 5.12 -0.05 2.42
C ILE A 101 6.12 -1.09 2.91
N GLY A 102 6.77 -1.82 1.99
CA GLY A 102 7.81 -2.79 2.33
C GLY A 102 9.04 -2.17 2.99
N ASP A 103 9.27 -0.87 2.78
CA ASP A 103 10.37 -0.12 3.40
C ASP A 103 9.96 0.45 4.79
N GLN A 104 8.69 0.29 5.21
CA GLN A 104 8.25 0.65 6.56
C GLN A 104 8.58 -0.46 7.58
N PRO A 105 8.75 -0.13 8.87
CA PRO A 105 8.89 -1.13 9.93
C PRO A 105 7.78 -2.19 9.87
N GLY A 106 8.17 -3.46 9.88
CA GLY A 106 7.25 -4.59 9.78
C GLY A 106 6.56 -4.74 8.41
N ALA A 107 7.02 -4.00 7.39
CA ALA A 107 6.41 -3.96 6.06
C ALA A 107 4.90 -3.69 6.09
N LYS A 108 4.45 -2.90 7.08
CA LYS A 108 3.05 -2.68 7.44
C LYS A 108 2.72 -1.19 7.49
N ALA A 109 1.50 -0.85 7.09
CA ALA A 109 0.91 0.47 7.21
C ALA A 109 -0.61 0.34 7.40
N PHE A 110 -1.31 1.47 7.52
CA PHE A 110 -2.76 1.50 7.64
C PHE A 110 -3.37 2.49 6.65
N GLN A 111 -4.39 2.06 5.90
CA GLN A 111 -5.23 2.97 5.11
C GLN A 111 -6.39 3.41 5.98
N ILE A 112 -6.64 4.71 6.07
CA ILE A 112 -7.71 5.32 6.87
C ILE A 112 -8.70 5.99 5.93
N PHE A 113 -9.97 5.70 6.17
CA PHE A 113 -11.14 6.21 5.45
C PHE A 113 -12.18 6.72 6.46
N ASP A 114 -13.14 7.47 5.95
CA ASP A 114 -14.30 7.94 6.70
C ASP A 114 -15.58 7.71 5.87
N GLN A 115 -16.74 8.08 6.42
CA GLN A 115 -18.02 7.82 5.75
C GLN A 115 -18.19 8.56 4.40
N THR A 116 -17.39 9.59 4.13
CA THR A 116 -17.43 10.34 2.86
C THR A 116 -17.05 9.44 1.69
N THR A 117 -15.99 8.65 1.85
CA THR A 117 -15.40 7.84 0.77
C THR A 117 -15.56 6.34 0.95
N LEU A 118 -16.01 5.86 2.11
CA LEU A 118 -16.15 4.43 2.41
C LEU A 118 -16.97 3.66 1.36
N LYS A 119 -18.04 4.28 0.84
CA LYS A 119 -18.89 3.71 -0.23
C LYS A 119 -18.18 3.49 -1.57
N LEU A 120 -17.01 4.11 -1.77
CA LEU A 120 -16.19 3.99 -2.98
C LEU A 120 -15.22 2.82 -2.91
N LEU A 121 -15.07 2.18 -1.75
CA LEU A 121 -14.18 1.04 -1.59
C LEU A 121 -14.70 -0.13 -2.45
N PRO A 122 -13.84 -0.77 -3.26
CA PRO A 122 -14.26 -1.94 -4.03
C PRO A 122 -14.65 -3.09 -3.09
N LYS A 123 -15.63 -3.92 -3.49
CA LYS A 123 -16.14 -5.09 -2.72
C LYS A 123 -15.07 -5.98 -2.10
N ARG A 124 -13.87 -6.07 -2.70
CA ARG A 124 -12.74 -6.84 -2.14
C ARG A 124 -12.33 -6.39 -0.74
N TYR A 125 -12.62 -5.15 -0.33
CA TYR A 125 -12.37 -4.67 1.05
C TYR A 125 -13.27 -5.36 2.08
N GLU A 126 -14.46 -5.84 1.68
CA GLU A 126 -15.37 -6.59 2.56
C GLU A 126 -14.79 -7.95 3.01
N THR A 127 -13.77 -8.46 2.31
CA THR A 127 -13.05 -9.68 2.68
C THR A 127 -11.99 -9.46 3.76
N ALA A 128 -11.64 -8.19 4.02
CA ALA A 128 -10.71 -7.82 5.07
C ALA A 128 -11.45 -7.67 6.40
N LYS A 129 -10.72 -7.73 7.51
CA LYS A 129 -11.22 -7.29 8.81
C LYS A 129 -11.00 -5.77 8.97
N PRO A 130 -12.04 -4.92 8.90
CA PRO A 130 -11.89 -3.49 9.16
C PRO A 130 -11.61 -3.24 10.65
N ILE A 131 -10.98 -2.10 10.92
CA ILE A 131 -10.83 -1.52 12.25
C ILE A 131 -11.68 -0.27 12.28
N GLU A 132 -12.74 -0.27 13.09
CA GLU A 132 -13.71 0.82 13.14
C GLU A 132 -13.68 1.52 14.51
N ALA A 133 -13.90 2.83 14.52
CA ALA A 133 -13.91 3.64 15.74
C ALA A 133 -14.72 4.93 15.58
N GLU A 134 -15.24 5.45 16.70
CA GLU A 134 -16.01 6.71 16.73
C GLU A 134 -15.11 7.96 16.84
N SER A 135 -13.82 7.76 17.08
CA SER A 135 -12.83 8.83 17.21
C SER A 135 -11.46 8.42 16.68
N ILE A 136 -10.63 9.40 16.31
CA ILE A 136 -9.24 9.17 15.89
C ILE A 136 -8.40 8.55 17.02
N GLN A 137 -8.66 8.91 18.27
CA GLN A 137 -7.97 8.34 19.44
C GLN A 137 -8.26 6.85 19.58
N GLU A 138 -9.54 6.47 19.55
CA GLU A 138 -9.93 5.07 19.62
C GLU A 138 -9.40 4.27 18.41
N LEU A 139 -9.42 4.87 17.21
CA LEU A 139 -8.85 4.26 16.01
C LEU A 139 -7.35 3.98 16.18
N ALA A 140 -6.58 4.96 16.67
CA ALA A 140 -5.14 4.82 16.92
C ALA A 140 -4.84 3.65 17.86
N ILE A 141 -5.58 3.57 18.98
CA ILE A 141 -5.44 2.50 19.97
C ILE A 141 -5.72 1.14 19.33
N LYS A 142 -6.82 1.00 18.59
CA LYS A 142 -7.19 -0.26 17.93
C LYS A 142 -6.20 -0.68 16.84
N MET A 143 -5.58 0.28 16.14
CA MET A 143 -4.53 0.01 15.15
C MET A 143 -3.16 -0.30 15.79
N GLY A 144 -2.94 0.10 17.04
CA GLY A 144 -1.60 0.09 17.65
C GLY A 144 -0.67 1.13 17.02
N VAL A 145 -1.20 2.28 16.64
CA VAL A 145 -0.49 3.42 16.01
C VAL A 145 -0.32 4.54 17.03
N ASP A 146 0.78 5.30 16.95
CA ASP A 146 0.97 6.49 17.79
C ASP A 146 -0.18 7.50 17.58
N PHE A 147 -0.94 7.74 18.65
CA PHE A 147 -2.07 8.66 18.63
C PHE A 147 -1.64 10.09 18.35
N MET A 148 -0.53 10.56 18.93
CA MET A 148 -0.10 11.95 18.78
C MET A 148 0.34 12.24 17.34
N GLY A 149 1.13 11.34 16.75
CA GLY A 149 1.49 11.39 15.34
C GLY A 149 0.27 11.33 14.42
N LEU A 150 -0.67 10.41 14.67
CA LEU A 150 -1.88 10.29 13.85
C LEU A 150 -2.77 11.53 13.94
N GLN A 151 -3.00 12.05 15.14
CA GLN A 151 -3.84 13.23 15.35
C GLN A 151 -3.25 14.46 14.64
N LYS A 152 -1.93 14.63 14.72
CA LYS A 152 -1.22 15.68 13.97
C LYS A 152 -1.42 15.51 12.47
N THR A 153 -1.22 14.31 11.94
CA THR A 153 -1.41 14.02 10.51
C THR A 153 -2.82 14.33 10.03
N ILE A 154 -3.85 13.89 10.75
CA ILE A 154 -5.26 14.15 10.39
C ILE A 154 -5.55 15.65 10.42
N ASN A 155 -5.15 16.35 11.49
CA ASN A 155 -5.40 17.79 11.63
C ASN A 155 -4.69 18.59 10.53
N SER A 156 -3.42 18.30 10.26
CA SER A 156 -2.65 18.98 9.21
C SER A 156 -3.22 18.67 7.82
N PHE A 157 -3.62 17.43 7.56
CA PHE A 157 -4.25 17.07 6.29
C PHE A 157 -5.59 17.79 6.09
N ASN A 158 -6.51 17.67 7.05
CA ASN A 158 -7.84 18.29 6.96
C ASN A 158 -7.78 19.82 6.83
N ALA A 159 -6.83 20.48 7.50
CA ALA A 159 -6.62 21.93 7.39
C ALA A 159 -6.12 22.38 6.02
N THR A 160 -5.51 21.49 5.23
CA THR A 160 -5.01 21.77 3.88
C THR A 160 -5.98 21.39 2.77
N CYS A 161 -6.99 20.56 3.06
CA CYS A 161 -8.07 20.25 2.13
C CYS A 161 -8.90 21.50 1.82
N SER A 162 -9.45 21.55 0.60
CA SER A 162 -10.44 22.56 0.24
C SER A 162 -11.74 22.35 1.02
N ASP A 163 -12.41 23.44 1.39
CA ASP A 163 -13.79 23.39 1.91
C ASP A 163 -14.82 23.14 0.79
N ASP A 164 -14.46 23.51 -0.45
CA ASP A 164 -15.23 23.19 -1.65
C ASP A 164 -14.73 21.87 -2.25
N SER A 165 -15.59 20.85 -2.22
CA SER A 165 -15.36 19.53 -2.79
C SER A 165 -16.17 19.28 -4.08
N SER A 166 -16.73 20.32 -4.70
CA SER A 166 -17.57 20.20 -5.91
C SER A 166 -16.83 19.60 -7.12
N ALA A 167 -15.51 19.78 -7.16
CA ALA A 167 -14.64 19.21 -8.18
C ALA A 167 -14.37 17.70 -7.98
N PHE A 168 -14.77 17.10 -6.86
CA PHE A 168 -14.49 15.70 -6.58
C PHE A 168 -15.08 14.78 -7.64
N GLU A 169 -14.22 14.01 -8.30
CA GLU A 169 -14.62 13.01 -9.30
C GLU A 169 -13.77 11.74 -9.13
N PRO A 170 -14.30 10.65 -8.57
CA PRO A 170 -13.51 9.47 -8.22
C PRO A 170 -12.97 8.71 -9.43
N THR A 171 -13.51 8.95 -10.63
CA THR A 171 -13.18 8.16 -11.83
C THR A 171 -12.01 8.72 -12.66
N LYS A 172 -11.57 9.95 -12.41
CA LYS A 172 -10.47 10.61 -13.13
C LYS A 172 -9.60 11.44 -12.18
N LEU A 173 -8.44 11.88 -12.67
CA LEU A 173 -7.64 12.87 -11.95
C LEU A 173 -8.44 14.18 -11.87
N ASP A 174 -8.94 14.50 -10.69
CA ASP A 174 -9.90 15.59 -10.46
C ASP A 174 -9.22 16.92 -10.11
N GLY A 175 -7.92 16.90 -9.81
CA GLY A 175 -7.16 18.07 -9.38
C GLY A 175 -7.58 18.60 -8.00
N LEU A 176 -8.47 17.90 -7.28
CA LEU A 176 -8.84 18.27 -5.92
C LEU A 176 -7.67 17.94 -5.01
N CYS A 177 -6.85 18.94 -4.70
CA CYS A 177 -5.58 18.76 -4.02
C CYS A 177 -5.52 19.47 -2.66
N THR A 178 -4.57 19.05 -1.83
CA THR A 178 -4.21 19.79 -0.61
C THR A 178 -3.45 21.05 -0.96
N LYS A 179 -3.77 22.18 -0.31
CA LYS A 179 -3.01 23.41 -0.40
C LYS A 179 -1.58 23.20 0.14
N PRO A 180 -0.55 23.83 -0.46
CA PRO A 180 0.81 23.79 0.09
C PRO A 180 0.84 24.27 1.54
N SER A 181 1.54 23.55 2.42
CA SER A 181 1.69 23.88 3.83
C SER A 181 2.97 23.28 4.38
N GLU A 182 3.70 24.02 5.20
CA GLU A 182 4.90 23.53 5.90
C GLU A 182 4.57 22.38 6.87
N ASN A 183 3.32 22.32 7.34
CA ASN A 183 2.84 21.27 8.23
C ASN A 183 2.39 20.00 7.49
N LEU A 184 2.43 20.00 6.14
CA LEU A 184 2.05 18.87 5.32
C LEU A 184 3.25 18.36 4.50
N ARG A 185 3.92 17.34 5.02
CA ARG A 185 5.12 16.76 4.39
C ARG A 185 4.87 16.18 2.98
N TYR A 186 3.69 15.62 2.76
CA TYR A 186 3.30 15.04 1.48
C TYR A 186 2.01 15.69 1.00
N SER A 187 2.03 16.35 -0.15
CA SER A 187 0.80 16.80 -0.80
C SER A 187 -0.09 15.60 -1.13
N LYS A 188 -1.38 15.85 -1.32
CA LYS A 188 -2.28 14.95 -2.02
C LYS A 188 -2.73 15.64 -3.30
N SER A 189 -2.31 15.12 -4.45
CA SER A 189 -2.48 15.83 -5.74
C SER A 189 -3.89 15.73 -6.34
N ASN A 190 -4.68 14.72 -5.94
CA ASN A 190 -6.04 14.47 -6.41
C ASN A 190 -6.86 13.83 -5.28
N TRP A 191 -8.20 13.94 -5.36
CA TRP A 191 -9.16 13.35 -4.44
C TRP A 191 -8.95 13.73 -2.96
N ALA A 192 -8.46 14.95 -2.69
CA ALA A 192 -8.15 15.43 -1.36
C ALA A 192 -9.40 15.87 -0.58
N LEU A 193 -10.11 14.89 -0.01
CA LEU A 193 -11.23 15.09 0.91
C LEU A 193 -10.78 14.99 2.37
N LYS A 194 -11.42 15.77 3.24
CA LYS A 194 -11.20 15.70 4.70
C LYS A 194 -11.59 14.33 5.24
N ILE A 195 -10.94 13.92 6.33
CA ILE A 195 -11.25 12.73 7.12
C ILE A 195 -11.84 13.20 8.45
N GLU A 196 -13.15 13.29 8.52
CA GLU A 196 -13.87 13.88 9.66
C GLU A 196 -15.24 13.23 9.94
N GLN A 197 -15.77 12.45 8.99
CA GLN A 197 -17.10 11.83 9.10
C GLN A 197 -17.00 10.45 9.74
N LYS A 198 -17.26 10.38 11.04
CA LYS A 198 -17.33 9.13 11.81
C LYS A 198 -18.51 8.23 11.37
N PRO A 199 -18.44 6.90 11.60
CA PRO A 199 -17.31 6.14 12.14
C PRO A 199 -16.10 6.15 11.19
N PHE A 200 -14.89 6.21 11.75
CA PHE A 200 -13.65 6.09 10.98
C PHE A 200 -13.33 4.62 10.76
N VAL A 201 -12.82 4.28 9.58
CA VAL A 201 -12.50 2.90 9.19
C VAL A 201 -11.06 2.81 8.73
N ALA A 202 -10.32 1.86 9.29
CA ALA A 202 -8.96 1.58 8.88
C ALA A 202 -8.77 0.13 8.43
N TYR A 203 -7.87 -0.06 7.46
CA TYR A 203 -7.44 -1.37 6.99
C TYR A 203 -5.94 -1.50 7.16
N ALA A 204 -5.52 -2.54 7.87
CA ALA A 204 -4.12 -2.92 7.95
C ALA A 204 -3.65 -3.42 6.59
N ILE A 205 -2.58 -2.83 6.07
CA ILE A 205 -1.99 -3.21 4.78
C ILE A 205 -0.54 -3.64 4.97
N ALA A 206 -0.10 -4.55 4.11
CA ALA A 206 1.28 -4.99 4.06
C ALA A 206 1.81 -5.01 2.62
N CYS A 207 3.13 -5.06 2.49
CA CYS A 207 3.78 -5.30 1.20
C CYS A 207 3.49 -6.73 0.72
N GLY A 208 3.13 -6.90 -0.55
CA GLY A 208 3.00 -8.22 -1.18
C GLY A 208 3.79 -8.31 -2.47
N ILE A 209 4.79 -9.18 -2.52
CA ILE A 209 5.62 -9.41 -3.71
C ILE A 209 4.81 -10.19 -4.74
N THR A 210 4.77 -9.69 -5.98
CA THR A 210 4.10 -10.35 -7.12
C THR A 210 5.10 -11.13 -7.97
N PHE A 211 6.19 -10.49 -8.39
CA PHE A 211 7.27 -11.12 -9.14
C PHE A 211 8.60 -10.36 -8.96
N THR A 212 9.71 -11.04 -9.22
CA THR A 212 11.07 -10.48 -9.19
C THR A 212 11.53 -10.10 -10.59
N TYR A 213 12.45 -9.15 -10.71
CA TYR A 213 12.99 -8.73 -12.00
C TYR A 213 14.31 -9.41 -12.38
N GLY A 214 14.94 -10.14 -11.45
CA GLY A 214 16.11 -10.97 -11.71
C GLY A 214 15.72 -12.33 -12.28
N GLY A 215 16.48 -12.80 -13.27
CA GLY A 215 16.25 -14.07 -13.96
C GLY A 215 17.47 -14.52 -14.76
N ILE A 216 17.25 -15.38 -15.75
CA ILE A 216 18.28 -15.83 -16.70
C ILE A 216 18.07 -15.14 -18.05
N ALA A 217 19.17 -14.89 -18.77
CA ALA A 217 19.09 -14.35 -20.12
C ALA A 217 18.42 -15.35 -21.07
N THR A 218 17.59 -14.81 -21.95
CA THR A 218 16.95 -15.54 -23.06
C THR A 218 17.18 -14.76 -24.35
N ASP A 219 17.11 -15.44 -25.48
CA ASP A 219 17.05 -14.78 -26.79
C ASP A 219 15.59 -14.64 -27.26
N VAL A 220 15.40 -14.18 -28.49
CA VAL A 220 14.07 -13.96 -29.09
C VAL A 220 13.37 -15.24 -29.56
N THR A 221 14.01 -16.41 -29.39
CA THR A 221 13.52 -17.72 -29.84
C THR A 221 13.16 -18.67 -28.70
N ALA A 222 13.35 -18.24 -27.45
CA ALA A 222 13.01 -18.96 -26.23
C ALA A 222 11.49 -19.15 -26.01
#